data_AF-A0A517CLV4-F1
#
_entry.id   AF-A0A517CLV4-F1
#
_cell.length_a   1.000
_cell.length_b   1.000
_cell.length_c   1.000
_cell.angle_alpha   90.00
_cell.angle_beta   90.00
_cell.angle_gamma   90.00
#
_symmetry.space_group_name_H-M   'P 1'
#
loop_
_entity.id
_entity.type
_entity.pdbx_description
1 polymer ?
#
loop_
_entity_poly.entity_id
_entity_poly.type
_entity_poly.pdbx_seq_one_letter_code
_entity_poly.pdbx_strand_id
1 'polypeptide(L)' 'GTPADNAPIECFHASLKCETFYLNSELRSSNTIVIDIVENYIENYNKVRIQQKLGYLSPIEYRKLAA' A
#
# COMPACT_ATOMS: atom_id res chain seq x y z
N GLY A 1 17.58 2.23 13.62
CA GLY A 1 16.30 1.53 13.39
C GLY A 1 16.50 0.06 13.63
N THR A 2 15.54 -0.58 14.25
CA THR A 2 15.50 -2.03 14.40
C THR A 2 14.81 -2.65 13.19
N PRO A 3 15.02 -3.95 12.90
CA PRO A 3 14.27 -4.63 11.85
C PRO A 3 12.74 -4.51 12.01
N ALA A 4 12.25 -4.44 13.26
CA ALA A 4 10.84 -4.25 13.55
C ALA A 4 10.31 -2.87 13.10
N ASP A 5 11.14 -1.83 13.17
CA ASP A 5 10.76 -0.49 12.70
C ASP A 5 10.65 -0.44 11.16
N ASN A 6 11.45 -1.24 10.45
CA ASN A 6 11.47 -1.30 8.98
C ASN A 6 10.41 -2.25 8.40
N ALA A 7 10.03 -3.29 9.14
CA ALA A 7 9.13 -4.33 8.64
C ALA A 7 7.81 -3.80 8.03
N PRO A 8 7.13 -2.76 8.60
CA PRO A 8 5.90 -2.25 8.02
C PRO A 8 6.09 -1.64 6.63
N ILE A 9 7.13 -0.84 6.42
CA ILE A 9 7.37 -0.17 5.13
C ILE A 9 7.89 -1.15 4.08
N GLU A 10 8.69 -2.14 4.49
CA GLU A 10 9.14 -3.22 3.61
C GLU A 10 7.96 -4.07 3.12
N CYS A 11 7.04 -4.42 4.02
CA CYS A 11 5.82 -5.15 3.67
C CYS A 11 4.91 -4.34 2.73
N PHE A 12 4.76 -3.04 2.97
CA PHE A 12 4.03 -2.15 2.07
C PHE A 12 4.63 -2.14 0.66
N HIS A 13 5.95 -1.95 0.54
CA HIS A 13 6.63 -1.93 -0.77
C HIS A 13 6.61 -3.29 -1.46
N ALA A 14 6.72 -4.39 -0.72
CA ALA A 14 6.60 -5.73 -1.28
C ALA A 14 5.22 -5.93 -1.91
N SER A 15 4.16 -5.55 -1.19
CA SER A 15 2.77 -5.66 -1.66
C SER A 15 2.52 -4.78 -2.89
N LEU A 16 2.95 -3.51 -2.84
CA LEU A 16 2.84 -2.58 -3.97
C LEU A 16 3.47 -3.16 -5.25
N LYS A 17 4.71 -3.68 -5.16
CA LYS A 17 5.41 -4.22 -6.33
C LYS A 17 4.72 -5.47 -6.90
N CYS A 18 4.30 -6.38 -6.03
CA CYS A 18 3.60 -7.60 -6.44
C CYS A 18 2.22 -7.34 -7.05
N GLU A 19 1.48 -6.38 -6.51
CA GLU A 19 0.12 -6.05 -6.94
C GLU A 19 0.10 -5.09 -8.15
N THR A 20 1.25 -4.53 -8.56
CA THR A 20 1.34 -3.60 -9.69
C THR A 20 2.47 -3.98 -10.66
N PHE A 21 3.70 -3.55 -10.39
CA PHE A 21 4.82 -3.56 -11.32
C PHE A 21 5.29 -4.95 -11.77
N TYR A 22 5.00 -6.01 -10.99
CA TYR A 22 5.30 -7.38 -11.38
C TYR A 22 4.24 -8.00 -12.28
N LEU A 23 3.05 -7.40 -12.38
CA LEU A 23 1.97 -7.87 -13.25
C LEU A 23 2.16 -7.43 -14.70
N ASN A 24 2.64 -6.20 -14.92
CA ASN A 24 2.89 -5.66 -16.25
C ASN A 24 4.15 -4.79 -16.26
N SER A 25 5.12 -5.16 -17.10
CA SER A 25 6.38 -4.43 -17.25
C SER A 25 6.23 -3.01 -17.79
N GLU A 26 5.19 -2.74 -18.59
CA GLU A 26 4.90 -1.42 -19.16
C GLU A 26 4.54 -0.38 -18.09
N LEU A 27 4.10 -0.82 -16.90
CA LEU A 27 3.81 0.05 -15.77
C LEU A 27 5.06 0.76 -15.22
N ARG A 28 6.25 0.37 -15.66
CA ARG A 28 7.54 1.00 -15.31
C ARG A 28 8.11 1.84 -16.45
N SER A 29 7.34 2.11 -17.51
CA SER A 29 7.82 2.75 -18.74
C SER A 29 8.07 4.25 -18.61
N SER A 30 7.47 4.93 -17.64
CA SER A 30 7.65 6.37 -17.39
C SER A 30 7.49 6.71 -15.92
N ASN A 31 8.22 7.73 -15.46
CA ASN A 31 8.09 8.26 -14.10
C ASN A 31 6.67 8.75 -13.81
N THR A 32 5.98 9.36 -14.78
CA THR A 32 4.59 9.82 -14.57
C THR A 32 3.66 8.66 -14.27
N ILE A 33 3.75 7.57 -15.04
CA ILE A 33 2.95 6.35 -14.83
C ILE A 33 3.26 5.74 -13.46
N VAL A 34 4.54 5.66 -13.09
CA VAL A 34 4.96 5.14 -11.79
C VAL A 34 4.40 5.98 -10.65
N ILE A 35 4.47 7.32 -10.74
CA ILE A 35 3.93 8.24 -9.74
C ILE A 35 2.42 8.02 -9.59
N ASP A 36 1.68 8.03 -10.70
CA ASP A 36 0.22 7.84 -10.69
C ASP A 36 -0.16 6.51 -10.03
N ILE A 37 0.55 5.42 -10.35
CA ILE A 37 0.30 4.10 -9.75
C ILE A 37 0.55 4.13 -8.24
N VAL A 38 1.65 4.74 -7.80
CA VAL A 38 2.01 4.81 -6.38
C VAL A 38 0.99 5.64 -5.61
N GLU A 39 0.58 6.80 -6.11
CA GLU A 39 -0.40 7.67 -5.46
C GLU A 39 -1.77 6.97 -5.34
N ASN A 40 -2.25 6.39 -6.43
CA ASN A 40 -3.51 5.62 -6.44
C ASN A 40 -3.44 4.41 -5.49
N TYR A 41 -2.31 3.71 -5.45
CA TYR A 41 -2.13 2.58 -4.55
C TYR A 41 -2.12 3.01 -3.08
N ILE A 42 -1.47 4.13 -2.74
CA ILE A 42 -1.47 4.70 -1.38
C ILE A 42 -2.90 5.07 -0.97
N GLU A 43 -3.66 5.70 -1.86
CA GLU A 43 -5.05 6.05 -1.58
C GLU A 43 -5.91 4.81 -1.34
N ASN A 44 -5.85 3.83 -2.25
CA ASN A 44 -6.57 2.57 -2.12
C ASN A 44 -6.17 1.80 -0.85
N TYR A 45 -4.87 1.73 -0.54
CA TYR A 45 -4.37 1.06 0.66
C TYR A 45 -4.92 1.69 1.95
N ASN A 46 -5.03 3.02 2.01
CA ASN A 46 -5.47 3.71 3.23
C ASN A 46 -6.99 3.81 3.37
N LYS A 47 -7.73 3.97 2.27
CA LYS A 47 -9.17 4.26 2.28
C LYS A 47 -10.06 3.06 1.96
N VAL A 48 -9.55 2.04 1.26
CA VAL A 48 -10.38 0.97 0.70
C VAL A 48 -9.91 -0.42 1.13
N ARG A 49 -8.60 -0.64 1.27
CA ARG A 49 -8.04 -1.97 1.53
C ARG A 49 -8.50 -2.54 2.87
N ILE A 50 -9.32 -3.58 2.78
CA ILE A 50 -9.82 -4.35 3.92
C ILE A 50 -8.70 -5.21 4.48
N GLN A 51 -8.49 -5.15 5.80
CA GLN A 51 -7.51 -5.98 6.49
C GLN A 51 -8.17 -6.74 7.64
N GLN A 52 -8.06 -8.07 7.64
CA GLN A 52 -8.65 -8.91 8.68
C GLN A 52 -8.17 -8.52 10.09
N LYS A 53 -6.88 -8.17 10.23
CA LYS A 53 -6.30 -7.70 11.50
C LYS A 53 -6.92 -6.39 12.01
N LEU A 54 -7.58 -5.62 11.14
CA LEU A 54 -8.26 -4.37 11.48
C LEU A 54 -9.77 -4.58 11.63
N GLY A 55 -10.24 -5.82 11.78
CA GLY A 55 -11.67 -6.11 11.87
C GLY A 55 -12.41 -5.88 10.55
N TYR A 56 -11.75 -6.14 9.42
CA TYR A 56 -12.29 -5.91 8.07
C TYR A 56 -12.57 -4.44 7.74
N LEU A 57 -11.86 -3.52 8.39
CA LEU A 57 -11.91 -2.09 8.11
C LEU A 57 -10.72 -1.65 7.27
N SER A 58 -10.86 -0.53 6.56
CA SER A 58 -9.70 0.18 5.99
C SER A 58 -8.82 0.79 7.10
N PRO A 59 -7.53 1.06 6.84
CA PRO A 59 -6.65 1.68 7.82
C PRO A 59 -7.17 3.01 8.40
N ILE A 60 -7.80 3.85 7.57
CA ILE A 60 -8.37 5.12 8.03
C ILE A 60 -9.60 4.89 8.91
N GLU A 61 -10.51 3.99 8.53
CA GLU A 61 -11.68 3.67 9.34
C GLU A 61 -11.29 3.11 10.71
N TYR A 62 -10.34 2.16 10.72
CA TYR A 62 -9.83 1.61 11.96
C TYR A 62 -9.25 2.69 12.88
N ARG A 63 -8.45 3.62 12.33
CA ARG A 63 -7.89 4.74 13.10
C ARG A 63 -8.96 5.67 13.66
N LYS A 64 -10.05 5.91 12.94
CA LYS A 64 -11.17 6.74 13.41
C LYS A 64 -11.93 6.11 14.57
N LEU A 65 -11.99 4.77 14.65
CA LEU A 65 -12.63 4.06 15.76
C LEU A 65 -11.75 3.95 17.01
N ALA A 66 -10.43 4.02 16.83
CA ALA A 66 -9.45 3.98 17.92
C ALA A 66 -9.15 5.37 18.53
N ALA A 67 -9.72 6.44 17.96
CA ALA A 67 -9.62 7.82 18.44
C ALA A 67 -10.80 8.15 19.36
#